data_AF-A0A3D4VYD1-F1
#
_entry.id   AF-A0A3D4VYD1-F1
#
_cell.length_a   1.000
_cell.length_b   1.000
_cell.length_c   1.000
_cell.angle_alpha   90.00
_cell.angle_beta   90.00
_cell.angle_gamma   90.00
#
_symmetry.space_group_name_H-M   'P 1'
#
loop_
_entity.id
_entity.type
_entity.pdbx_description
1 polymer ?
#
loop_
_entity_poly.entity_id
_entity_poly.type
_entity_poly.pdbx_seq_one_letter_code
_entity_poly.pdbx_strand_id
1 'polypeptide(L)'
;MSNISLCMIVKNEEKYIEQCLSSVSSIVNEIIIVDTGSTDNTLKLASRFNPKIFEYPWDSDFGSARNHSLEQATGDWILVLDADEAIYSEDVKKLMDIIETTKANIIALKFHNFTDENSEENYNTHMGIRIFKNHCFRYEGTIHEQLIPLNEKVLHKPHLTDVRVRHYGYLKSNAGQKKRDRNMPIIQKLLDKNPDDSFQLFNMGNEYMSDGDYEKALYYFQKSYANKNISLAYCPHLIFRIAACFHYLKRNEEGIKIIDEGLKIYPKCTDYEYFKGRMYKSLKRYSLAIDSFNKCISMGASPANLSFLGDVEEFRAYVDLGNIYFLQDDFAKSLSFYLKAIKAKSNHYELIYKIGEVLNKMFSDKDKVLENIKSLFANGSYITNLLVMVDVLLNERLYKQAEECFEKIQSKEKYDDDINYLRGRVLFYKKEYKAAFDEFIKVISADNERSLLPETKIKAFEYLVICSMVCKQKGSQECEGELIKPFVETLKSNEEKQIILYFLDKSTVTFENSSKATIYQILSEILQVSEFELFEKNLEVLNSINSNEVLLDLAEVYYKNGFKELALKNILRSIKELDVINANAVNMLNKEFLLP
;
A
#
# COMPACT_ATOMS: atom_id res chain seq x y z
N MET A 1 -14.35 -42.07 -4.09
CA MET A 1 -14.22 -40.63 -4.36
C MET A 1 -15.58 -40.02 -4.30
N SER A 2 -15.73 -38.97 -3.49
CA SER A 2 -16.95 -38.17 -3.43
C SER A 2 -17.14 -37.43 -4.76
N ASN A 3 -18.38 -37.29 -5.23
CA ASN A 3 -18.65 -36.54 -6.45
C ASN A 3 -18.69 -35.03 -6.15
N ILE A 4 -17.96 -34.22 -6.93
CA ILE A 4 -17.86 -32.76 -6.75
C ILE A 4 -18.47 -32.05 -7.96
N SER A 5 -19.41 -31.15 -7.70
CA SER A 5 -19.94 -30.20 -8.69
C SER A 5 -19.25 -28.85 -8.55
N LEU A 6 -18.66 -28.34 -9.62
CA LEU A 6 -18.24 -26.94 -9.70
C LEU A 6 -19.45 -26.08 -10.07
N CYS A 7 -19.82 -25.12 -9.23
CA CYS A 7 -20.90 -24.18 -9.44
C CYS A 7 -20.35 -22.76 -9.57
N MET A 8 -20.63 -22.10 -10.69
CA MET A 8 -20.12 -20.77 -11.00
C MET A 8 -21.24 -19.86 -11.49
N ILE A 9 -21.17 -18.58 -11.13
CA ILE A 9 -21.86 -17.50 -11.85
C ILE A 9 -20.82 -16.74 -12.67
N VAL A 10 -21.11 -16.44 -13.92
CA VAL A 10 -20.11 -15.87 -14.83
C VAL A 10 -20.70 -14.71 -15.64
N LYS A 11 -19.85 -13.71 -15.92
CA LYS A 11 -20.10 -12.62 -16.86
C LYS A 11 -18.81 -11.97 -17.31
N ASN A 12 -18.48 -12.07 -18.60
CA ASN A 12 -17.34 -11.37 -19.22
C ASN A 12 -15.98 -11.59 -18.52
N GLU A 13 -15.55 -12.85 -18.42
CA GLU A 13 -14.30 -13.28 -17.79
C GLU A 13 -13.39 -14.07 -18.75
N GLU A 14 -13.36 -13.69 -20.04
CA GLU A 14 -12.55 -14.38 -21.06
C GLU A 14 -11.05 -14.44 -20.71
N LYS A 15 -10.56 -13.50 -19.89
CA LYS A 15 -9.16 -13.44 -19.42
C LYS A 15 -8.81 -14.58 -18.46
N TYR A 16 -9.73 -15.00 -17.59
CA TYR A 16 -9.41 -15.88 -16.45
C TYR A 16 -10.15 -17.22 -16.46
N ILE A 17 -11.27 -17.33 -17.19
CA ILE A 17 -12.14 -18.52 -17.13
C ILE A 17 -11.42 -19.83 -17.46
N GLU A 18 -10.50 -19.86 -18.44
CA GLU A 18 -9.76 -21.09 -18.78
C GLU A 18 -8.82 -21.50 -17.65
N GLN A 19 -8.19 -20.54 -16.99
CA GLN A 19 -7.28 -20.81 -15.88
C GLN A 19 -8.03 -21.36 -14.67
N CYS A 20 -9.18 -20.75 -14.34
CA CYS A 20 -10.07 -21.23 -13.27
C CYS A 20 -10.47 -22.69 -13.52
N LEU A 21 -11.06 -22.98 -14.69
CA LEU A 21 -11.55 -24.31 -15.02
C LEU A 21 -10.42 -25.35 -15.11
N SER A 22 -9.27 -24.98 -15.66
CA SER A 22 -8.08 -25.86 -15.72
C SER A 22 -7.62 -26.27 -14.34
N SER A 23 -7.68 -25.37 -13.35
CA SER A 23 -7.18 -25.63 -12.00
C SER A 23 -7.94 -26.72 -11.24
N VAL A 24 -9.17 -27.03 -11.66
CA VAL A 24 -10.07 -27.98 -10.97
C VAL A 24 -10.58 -29.12 -11.85
N SER A 25 -10.29 -29.08 -13.16
CA SER A 25 -10.76 -30.07 -14.14
C SER A 25 -10.42 -31.54 -13.79
N SER A 26 -9.35 -31.76 -13.02
CA SER A 26 -8.91 -33.10 -12.59
C SER A 26 -9.67 -33.66 -11.39
N ILE A 27 -10.47 -32.84 -10.68
CA ILE A 27 -11.15 -33.22 -9.44
C ILE A 27 -12.67 -33.06 -9.46
N VAL A 28 -13.21 -32.30 -10.40
CA VAL A 28 -14.67 -32.07 -10.51
C VAL A 28 -15.30 -33.08 -11.46
N ASN A 29 -16.49 -33.57 -11.11
CA ASN A 29 -17.24 -34.54 -11.91
C ASN A 29 -18.25 -33.87 -12.83
N GLU A 30 -18.67 -32.65 -12.48
CA GLU A 30 -19.49 -31.81 -13.34
C GLU A 30 -19.18 -30.33 -13.13
N ILE A 31 -19.42 -29.54 -14.18
CA ILE A 31 -19.24 -28.09 -14.17
C ILE A 31 -20.57 -27.46 -14.54
N ILE A 32 -21.05 -26.55 -13.70
CA ILE A 32 -22.29 -25.81 -13.84
C ILE A 32 -21.93 -24.33 -13.91
N ILE A 33 -22.24 -23.73 -15.06
CA ILE A 33 -22.03 -22.29 -15.30
C ILE A 33 -23.40 -21.65 -15.48
N VAL A 34 -23.71 -20.71 -14.58
CA VAL A 34 -24.84 -19.81 -14.73
C VAL A 34 -24.33 -18.50 -15.34
N ASP A 35 -24.64 -18.27 -16.61
CA ASP A 35 -24.23 -17.06 -17.32
C ASP A 35 -25.24 -15.93 -17.11
N THR A 36 -24.75 -14.78 -16.62
CA THR A 36 -25.58 -13.60 -16.30
C THR A 36 -25.53 -12.53 -17.40
N GLY A 37 -25.27 -12.97 -18.64
CA GLY A 37 -25.22 -12.14 -19.84
C GLY A 37 -23.80 -11.77 -20.27
N SER A 38 -22.96 -12.78 -20.52
CA SER A 38 -21.67 -12.58 -21.17
C SER A 38 -21.83 -12.16 -22.64
N THR A 39 -20.97 -11.26 -23.09
CA THR A 39 -20.91 -10.70 -24.44
C THR A 39 -19.55 -10.88 -25.11
N ASP A 40 -18.57 -11.40 -24.38
CA ASP A 40 -17.20 -11.67 -24.84
C ASP A 40 -17.00 -13.19 -25.13
N ASN A 41 -15.76 -13.66 -25.26
CA ASN A 41 -15.49 -15.06 -25.57
C ASN A 41 -15.62 -16.02 -24.36
N THR A 42 -16.11 -15.56 -23.21
CA THR A 42 -16.14 -16.36 -21.97
C THR A 42 -16.79 -17.73 -22.15
N LEU A 43 -17.99 -17.78 -22.73
CA LEU A 43 -18.73 -19.04 -22.92
C LEU A 43 -18.06 -19.96 -23.94
N LYS A 44 -17.44 -19.39 -24.98
CA LYS A 44 -16.69 -20.14 -25.99
C LYS A 44 -15.47 -20.83 -25.39
N LEU A 45 -14.74 -20.14 -24.51
CA LEU A 45 -13.59 -20.68 -23.79
C LEU A 45 -14.03 -21.73 -22.77
N ALA A 46 -15.06 -21.44 -21.98
CA ALA A 46 -15.61 -22.36 -20.99
C ALA A 46 -16.11 -23.68 -21.61
N SER A 47 -16.70 -23.63 -22.81
CA SER A 47 -17.24 -24.79 -23.52
C SER A 47 -16.20 -25.90 -23.76
N ARG A 48 -14.90 -25.57 -23.77
CA ARG A 48 -13.79 -26.54 -23.91
C ARG A 48 -13.71 -27.54 -22.76
N PHE A 49 -14.32 -27.22 -21.62
CA PHE A 49 -14.35 -28.05 -20.41
C PHE A 49 -15.66 -28.86 -20.27
N ASN A 50 -16.50 -28.89 -21.32
CA ASN A 50 -17.81 -29.54 -21.33
C ASN A 50 -18.75 -29.18 -20.15
N PRO A 51 -18.92 -27.89 -19.82
CA PRO A 51 -19.84 -27.47 -18.77
C PRO A 51 -21.31 -27.61 -19.18
N LYS A 52 -22.19 -27.73 -18.18
CA LYS A 52 -23.62 -27.43 -18.32
C LYS A 52 -23.79 -25.91 -18.15
N ILE A 53 -24.16 -25.23 -19.23
CA ILE A 53 -24.33 -23.77 -19.24
C ILE A 53 -25.82 -23.45 -19.17
N PHE A 54 -26.19 -22.57 -18.23
CA PHE A 54 -27.55 -22.07 -18.03
C PHE A 54 -27.55 -20.56 -18.16
N GLU A 55 -28.38 -20.02 -19.05
CA GLU A 55 -28.60 -18.58 -19.12
C GLU A 55 -29.50 -18.11 -17.98
N TYR A 56 -29.09 -17.05 -17.29
CA TYR A 56 -29.85 -16.47 -16.18
C TYR A 56 -29.93 -14.95 -16.35
N PRO A 57 -31.12 -14.38 -16.64
CA PRO A 57 -31.29 -12.94 -16.75
C PRO A 57 -30.87 -12.23 -15.46
N TRP A 58 -29.91 -11.32 -15.54
CA TRP A 58 -29.42 -10.59 -14.36
C TRP A 58 -30.54 -9.78 -13.70
N ASP A 59 -30.96 -10.20 -12.52
CA ASP A 59 -32.06 -9.64 -11.72
C ASP A 59 -31.57 -8.68 -10.61
N SER A 60 -30.27 -8.37 -10.62
CA SER A 60 -29.58 -7.64 -9.55
C SER A 60 -29.42 -8.41 -8.24
N ASP A 61 -29.53 -9.75 -8.24
CA ASP A 61 -29.38 -10.59 -7.06
C ASP A 61 -28.33 -11.70 -7.27
N PHE A 62 -27.16 -11.54 -6.63
CA PHE A 62 -26.09 -12.53 -6.69
C PHE A 62 -26.48 -13.85 -6.03
N GLY A 63 -27.19 -13.80 -4.90
CA GLY A 63 -27.65 -14.98 -4.18
C GLY A 63 -28.60 -15.83 -5.01
N SER A 64 -29.51 -15.18 -5.75
CA SER A 64 -30.45 -15.80 -6.68
C SER A 64 -29.73 -16.58 -7.78
N ALA A 65 -28.77 -15.94 -8.48
CA ALA A 65 -27.97 -16.61 -9.51
C ALA A 65 -27.10 -17.75 -8.94
N ARG A 66 -26.49 -17.56 -7.77
CA ARG A 66 -25.73 -18.63 -7.10
C ARG A 66 -26.64 -19.80 -6.73
N ASN A 67 -27.80 -19.56 -6.15
CA ASN A 67 -28.76 -20.61 -5.81
C ASN A 67 -29.24 -21.37 -7.04
N HIS A 68 -29.49 -20.69 -8.16
CA HIS A 68 -29.82 -21.35 -9.42
C HIS A 68 -28.72 -22.33 -9.86
N SER A 69 -27.43 -21.96 -9.70
CA SER A 69 -26.32 -22.88 -9.98
C SER A 69 -26.30 -24.10 -9.04
N LEU A 70 -26.72 -23.94 -7.78
CA LEU A 70 -26.81 -25.05 -6.82
C LEU A 70 -27.95 -26.02 -7.15
N GLU A 71 -29.06 -25.52 -7.66
CA GLU A 71 -30.23 -26.32 -8.06
C GLU A 71 -29.91 -27.29 -9.20
N GLN A 72 -28.94 -26.96 -10.06
CA GLN A 72 -28.53 -27.81 -11.18
C GLN A 72 -27.49 -28.87 -10.77
N ALA A 73 -26.97 -28.81 -9.54
CA ALA A 73 -25.89 -29.65 -9.05
C ALA A 73 -26.36 -30.99 -8.50
N THR A 74 -25.65 -32.04 -8.92
CA THR A 74 -25.94 -33.45 -8.62
C THR A 74 -24.84 -34.14 -7.79
N GLY A 75 -23.69 -33.49 -7.61
CA GLY A 75 -22.58 -33.98 -6.79
C GLY A 75 -22.89 -33.94 -5.29
N ASP A 76 -22.16 -34.73 -4.52
CA ASP A 76 -22.28 -34.79 -3.06
C ASP A 76 -21.75 -33.50 -2.42
N TRP A 77 -20.73 -32.91 -3.05
CA TRP A 77 -20.09 -31.67 -2.64
C TRP A 77 -20.22 -30.61 -3.73
N ILE A 78 -20.45 -29.38 -3.30
CA ILE A 78 -20.37 -28.20 -4.14
C ILE A 78 -19.01 -27.55 -3.91
N LEU A 79 -18.30 -27.27 -4.99
CA LEU A 79 -17.22 -26.30 -5.05
C LEU A 79 -17.76 -25.05 -5.76
N VAL A 80 -17.71 -23.91 -5.10
CA VAL A 80 -17.99 -22.61 -5.72
C VAL A 80 -16.65 -21.93 -5.98
N LEU A 81 -16.46 -21.41 -7.19
CA LEU A 81 -15.35 -20.53 -7.54
C LEU A 81 -15.88 -19.40 -8.43
N ASP A 82 -15.33 -18.20 -8.23
CA ASP A 82 -15.52 -17.12 -9.19
C ASP A 82 -14.53 -17.31 -10.36
N ALA A 83 -14.85 -16.80 -11.56
CA ALA A 83 -14.07 -17.10 -12.77
C ALA A 83 -12.65 -16.50 -12.78
N ASP A 84 -12.37 -15.57 -11.87
CA ASP A 84 -11.05 -14.99 -11.59
C ASP A 84 -10.36 -15.64 -10.37
N GLU A 85 -10.81 -16.83 -9.95
CA GLU A 85 -10.22 -17.65 -8.90
C GLU A 85 -9.59 -18.94 -9.48
N ALA A 86 -8.49 -19.43 -8.90
CA ALA A 86 -7.87 -20.70 -9.32
C ALA A 86 -7.18 -21.42 -8.15
N ILE A 87 -7.38 -22.73 -8.01
CA ILE A 87 -6.71 -23.52 -6.97
C ILE A 87 -5.25 -23.75 -7.33
N TYR A 88 -4.35 -23.71 -6.34
CA TYR A 88 -2.95 -24.09 -6.55
C TYR A 88 -2.86 -25.59 -6.90
N SER A 89 -2.21 -25.92 -8.01
CA SER A 89 -2.09 -27.30 -8.50
C SER A 89 -1.43 -28.22 -7.47
N GLU A 90 -0.51 -27.68 -6.67
CA GLU A 90 0.18 -28.39 -5.59
C GLU A 90 -0.76 -28.77 -4.43
N ASP A 91 -1.85 -28.02 -4.26
CA ASP A 91 -2.77 -28.17 -3.13
C ASP A 91 -3.99 -29.06 -3.49
N VAL A 92 -4.15 -29.44 -4.77
CA VAL A 92 -5.28 -30.24 -5.27
C VAL A 92 -5.40 -31.59 -4.55
N LYS A 93 -4.27 -32.30 -4.40
CA LYS A 93 -4.26 -33.59 -3.69
C LYS A 93 -4.71 -33.44 -2.24
N LYS A 94 -4.18 -32.43 -1.55
CA LYS A 94 -4.52 -32.11 -0.16
C LYS A 94 -6.00 -31.77 -0.02
N LEU A 95 -6.55 -31.04 -0.98
CA LEU A 95 -7.97 -30.72 -0.98
C LEU A 95 -8.84 -31.99 -1.06
N MET A 96 -8.50 -32.91 -1.95
CA MET A 96 -9.21 -34.18 -2.09
C MET A 96 -9.14 -35.02 -0.81
N ASP A 97 -7.95 -35.14 -0.21
CA ASP A 97 -7.77 -35.85 1.07
C ASP A 97 -8.67 -35.25 2.18
N ILE A 98 -8.82 -33.92 2.24
CA ILE A 98 -9.69 -33.25 3.19
C ILE A 98 -11.17 -33.55 2.91
N ILE A 99 -11.61 -33.48 1.65
CA ILE A 99 -13.01 -33.75 1.27
C ILE A 99 -13.42 -35.18 1.65
N GLU A 100 -12.51 -36.16 1.48
CA GLU A 100 -12.79 -37.56 1.79
C GLU A 100 -12.79 -37.87 3.29
N THR A 101 -12.06 -37.10 4.11
CA THR A 101 -11.84 -37.41 5.54
C THR A 101 -12.58 -36.49 6.50
N THR A 102 -12.99 -35.29 6.05
CA THR A 102 -13.61 -34.30 6.93
C THR A 102 -14.99 -34.73 7.41
N LYS A 103 -15.28 -34.42 8.67
CA LYS A 103 -16.63 -34.56 9.26
C LYS A 103 -17.44 -33.25 9.18
N ALA A 104 -16.81 -32.15 8.77
CA ALA A 104 -17.49 -30.87 8.60
C ALA A 104 -18.37 -30.90 7.35
N ASN A 105 -19.40 -30.06 7.30
CA ASN A 105 -20.23 -29.88 6.10
C ASN A 105 -19.74 -28.74 5.21
N ILE A 106 -18.72 -27.99 5.67
CA ILE A 106 -18.18 -26.79 5.02
C ILE A 106 -16.66 -26.84 5.13
N ILE A 107 -15.96 -26.42 4.07
CA ILE A 107 -14.51 -26.22 4.05
C ILE A 107 -14.22 -24.78 3.59
N ALA A 108 -13.37 -24.09 4.36
CA ALA A 108 -12.89 -22.76 4.02
C ALA A 108 -11.43 -22.84 3.54
N LEU A 109 -11.16 -22.20 2.40
CA LEU A 109 -9.85 -22.17 1.74
C LEU A 109 -9.13 -20.85 2.01
N LYS A 110 -7.81 -20.87 1.89
CA LYS A 110 -6.96 -19.68 2.07
C LYS A 110 -6.78 -18.95 0.74
N PHE A 111 -7.24 -17.73 0.66
CA PHE A 111 -7.13 -16.89 -0.53
C PHE A 111 -5.81 -16.14 -0.57
N HIS A 112 -5.21 -16.04 -1.75
CA HIS A 112 -4.13 -15.15 -2.11
C HIS A 112 -4.70 -14.12 -3.10
N ASN A 113 -5.08 -12.96 -2.57
CA ASN A 113 -5.61 -11.84 -3.36
C ASN A 113 -4.44 -11.05 -3.94
N PHE A 114 -4.12 -11.26 -5.21
CA PHE A 114 -2.99 -10.59 -5.87
C PHE A 114 -3.29 -9.11 -6.06
N THR A 115 -2.33 -8.26 -5.70
CA THR A 115 -2.44 -6.80 -5.82
C THR A 115 -1.58 -6.22 -6.94
N ASP A 116 -0.84 -7.06 -7.64
CA ASP A 116 0.07 -6.70 -8.73
C ASP A 116 -0.04 -7.75 -9.84
N GLU A 117 -0.31 -7.32 -11.09
CA GLU A 117 -0.46 -8.21 -12.25
C GLU A 117 0.86 -8.89 -12.62
N ASN A 118 1.99 -8.31 -12.20
CA ASN A 118 3.32 -8.71 -12.60
C ASN A 118 4.09 -9.46 -11.49
N SER A 119 3.45 -9.73 -10.35
CA SER A 119 4.07 -10.37 -9.19
C SER A 119 3.13 -11.36 -8.49
N GLU A 120 3.53 -12.64 -8.46
CA GLU A 120 2.91 -13.65 -7.60
C GLU A 120 3.39 -13.58 -6.13
N GLU A 121 4.25 -12.62 -5.79
CA GLU A 121 4.80 -12.46 -4.44
C GLU A 121 4.01 -11.43 -3.61
N ASN A 122 3.22 -10.57 -4.26
CA ASN A 122 2.45 -9.51 -3.63
C ASN A 122 0.95 -9.88 -3.55
N TYR A 123 0.54 -10.42 -2.41
CA TYR A 123 -0.86 -10.75 -2.16
C TYR A 123 -1.26 -10.56 -0.69
N ASN A 124 -2.53 -10.24 -0.47
CA ASN A 124 -3.16 -10.30 0.84
C ASN A 124 -3.85 -11.64 1.03
N THR A 125 -3.95 -12.12 2.28
CA THR A 125 -4.63 -13.41 2.55
C THR A 125 -5.90 -13.26 3.38
N HIS A 126 -6.89 -14.10 3.08
CA HIS A 126 -8.10 -14.26 3.90
C HIS A 126 -8.62 -15.70 3.80
N MET A 127 -9.55 -16.07 4.69
CA MET A 127 -10.24 -17.37 4.63
C MET A 127 -11.61 -17.19 3.99
N GLY A 128 -11.94 -18.03 3.01
CA GLY A 128 -13.23 -18.00 2.30
C GLY A 128 -13.90 -19.37 2.25
N ILE A 129 -15.19 -19.44 2.56
CA ILE A 129 -15.99 -20.66 2.36
C ILE A 129 -16.17 -20.87 0.85
N ARG A 130 -15.72 -22.02 0.36
CA ARG A 130 -15.80 -22.36 -1.07
C ARG A 130 -16.32 -23.77 -1.33
N ILE A 131 -16.32 -24.64 -0.31
CA ILE A 131 -16.78 -26.02 -0.48
C ILE A 131 -17.76 -26.37 0.62
N PHE A 132 -18.86 -27.02 0.26
CA PHE A 132 -19.89 -27.44 1.20
C PHE A 132 -20.71 -28.60 0.66
N LYS A 133 -21.36 -29.35 1.55
CA LYS A 133 -22.25 -30.45 1.15
C LYS A 133 -23.45 -29.93 0.38
N ASN A 134 -23.77 -30.60 -0.71
CA ASN A 134 -24.95 -30.30 -1.49
C ASN A 134 -26.24 -30.50 -0.64
N HIS A 135 -27.30 -29.78 -0.98
CA HIS A 135 -28.61 -29.78 -0.31
C HIS A 135 -28.60 -29.48 1.21
N CYS A 136 -27.49 -28.98 1.75
CA CYS A 136 -27.39 -28.57 3.15
C CYS A 136 -27.45 -27.05 3.33
N PHE A 137 -27.19 -26.28 2.28
CA PHE A 137 -27.01 -24.83 2.34
C PHE A 137 -27.66 -24.11 1.15
N ARG A 138 -27.94 -22.82 1.34
CA ARG A 138 -28.32 -21.87 0.29
C ARG A 138 -27.66 -20.52 0.52
N TYR A 139 -27.55 -19.71 -0.51
CA TYR A 139 -27.16 -18.31 -0.37
C TYR A 139 -28.36 -17.45 0.01
N GLU A 140 -28.17 -16.54 0.95
CA GLU A 140 -29.15 -15.52 1.33
C GLU A 140 -28.51 -14.13 1.25
N GLY A 141 -29.25 -13.18 0.67
CA GLY A 141 -28.79 -11.81 0.41
C GLY A 141 -28.57 -11.55 -1.07
N THR A 142 -29.00 -10.36 -1.51
CA THR A 142 -28.91 -9.90 -2.91
C THR A 142 -27.49 -9.48 -3.31
N ILE A 143 -26.73 -8.98 -2.34
CA ILE A 143 -25.33 -8.60 -2.44
C ILE A 143 -24.67 -8.88 -1.08
N HIS A 144 -23.39 -9.26 -1.09
CA HIS A 144 -22.70 -9.78 0.10
C HIS A 144 -23.39 -11.03 0.65
N GLU A 145 -23.87 -11.87 -0.26
CA GLU A 145 -24.62 -13.10 -0.01
C GLU A 145 -23.87 -14.02 0.96
N GLN A 146 -24.61 -14.58 1.92
CA GLN A 146 -24.08 -15.46 2.95
C GLN A 146 -24.59 -16.89 2.73
N LEU A 147 -23.70 -17.86 2.89
CA LEU A 147 -24.08 -19.27 2.87
C LEU A 147 -24.74 -19.63 4.21
N ILE A 148 -26.03 -19.95 4.18
CA ILE A 148 -26.81 -20.31 5.37
C ILE A 148 -27.29 -21.76 5.31
N PRO A 149 -27.41 -22.45 6.46
CA PRO A 149 -27.91 -23.82 6.49
C PRO A 149 -29.42 -23.88 6.17
N LEU A 150 -29.85 -24.90 5.43
CA LEU A 150 -31.27 -25.16 5.16
C LEU A 150 -32.01 -25.73 6.38
N ASN A 151 -31.27 -26.25 7.37
CA ASN A 151 -31.81 -26.80 8.61
C ASN A 151 -30.86 -26.48 9.78
N GLU A 152 -31.41 -26.07 10.91
CA GLU A 152 -30.66 -25.73 12.14
C GLU A 152 -29.75 -26.85 12.67
N LYS A 153 -30.03 -28.11 12.32
CA LYS A 153 -29.19 -29.27 12.69
C LYS A 153 -27.91 -29.38 11.86
N VAL A 154 -27.79 -28.66 10.75
CA VAL A 154 -26.60 -28.67 9.90
C VAL A 154 -25.49 -27.90 10.60
N LEU A 155 -24.40 -28.59 10.94
CA LEU A 155 -23.24 -27.94 11.52
C LEU A 155 -22.65 -26.94 10.51
N HIS A 156 -22.66 -25.65 10.89
CA HIS A 156 -22.14 -24.54 10.07
C HIS A 156 -20.68 -24.18 10.39
N LYS A 157 -20.02 -24.90 11.30
CA LYS A 157 -18.61 -24.67 11.61
C LYS A 157 -17.71 -25.21 10.47
N PRO A 158 -16.93 -24.37 9.78
CA PRO A 158 -16.09 -24.82 8.68
C PRO A 158 -14.85 -25.58 9.17
N HIS A 159 -14.41 -26.56 8.36
CA HIS A 159 -13.04 -27.06 8.39
C HIS A 159 -12.14 -26.00 7.75
N LEU A 160 -11.22 -25.41 8.52
CA LEU A 160 -10.25 -24.44 8.00
C LEU A 160 -9.03 -25.18 7.44
N THR A 161 -8.61 -24.83 6.23
CA THR A 161 -7.43 -25.42 5.59
C THR A 161 -6.52 -24.35 4.99
N ASP A 162 -5.25 -24.65 4.90
CA ASP A 162 -4.23 -23.87 4.20
C ASP A 162 -4.14 -24.20 2.70
N VAL A 163 -5.08 -24.97 2.14
CA VAL A 163 -5.26 -25.09 0.67
C VAL A 163 -5.49 -23.69 0.09
N ARG A 164 -4.67 -23.32 -0.89
CA ARG A 164 -4.59 -21.97 -1.43
C ARG A 164 -5.44 -21.79 -2.68
N VAL A 165 -6.05 -20.61 -2.79
CA VAL A 165 -6.77 -20.12 -3.97
C VAL A 165 -6.13 -18.81 -4.43
N ARG A 166 -5.72 -18.76 -5.70
CA ARG A 166 -5.33 -17.54 -6.40
C ARG A 166 -6.58 -16.73 -6.72
N HIS A 167 -6.59 -15.43 -6.42
CA HIS A 167 -7.71 -14.56 -6.76
C HIS A 167 -7.19 -13.29 -7.46
N TYR A 168 -7.63 -13.13 -8.72
CA TYR A 168 -7.13 -12.13 -9.67
C TYR A 168 -8.02 -10.89 -9.79
N GLY A 169 -9.21 -10.87 -9.18
CA GLY A 169 -10.18 -9.78 -9.33
C GLY A 169 -9.69 -8.40 -8.89
N TYR A 170 -8.66 -8.33 -8.04
CA TYR A 170 -8.06 -7.09 -7.55
C TYR A 170 -7.10 -6.41 -8.53
N LEU A 171 -6.81 -7.06 -9.65
CA LEU A 171 -5.79 -6.64 -10.62
C LEU A 171 -6.31 -5.70 -11.70
N LYS A 172 -7.63 -5.60 -11.90
CA LYS A 172 -8.21 -4.75 -12.95
C LYS A 172 -8.09 -3.28 -12.53
N SER A 173 -7.36 -2.47 -13.29
CA SER A 173 -7.43 -1.01 -13.17
C SER A 173 -8.90 -0.58 -13.34
N ASN A 174 -9.48 0.07 -12.33
CA ASN A 174 -10.91 0.41 -12.19
C ASN A 174 -11.86 -0.69 -11.65
N ALA A 175 -11.36 -1.82 -11.12
CA ALA A 175 -12.21 -2.83 -10.45
C ALA A 175 -13.11 -2.22 -9.37
N GLY A 176 -12.55 -1.30 -8.57
CA GLY A 176 -13.27 -0.60 -7.50
C GLY A 176 -14.44 0.24 -8.01
N GLN A 177 -14.23 1.05 -9.06
CA GLN A 177 -15.29 1.91 -9.61
C GLN A 177 -16.41 1.10 -10.23
N LYS A 178 -16.09 0.12 -11.09
CA LYS A 178 -17.11 -0.75 -11.73
C LYS A 178 -17.93 -1.52 -10.69
N LYS A 179 -17.27 -1.96 -9.60
CA LYS A 179 -17.94 -2.62 -8.48
C LYS A 179 -18.91 -1.66 -7.77
N ARG A 180 -18.49 -0.42 -7.50
CA ARG A 180 -19.34 0.62 -6.89
C ARG A 180 -20.57 0.94 -7.74
N ASP A 181 -20.36 1.21 -9.04
CA ASP A 181 -21.44 1.55 -9.99
C ASP A 181 -22.52 0.47 -10.06
N ARG A 182 -22.13 -0.79 -9.85
CA ARG A 182 -23.03 -1.94 -9.77
C ARG A 182 -23.66 -2.11 -8.39
N ASN A 183 -22.86 -2.03 -7.33
CA ASN A 183 -23.28 -2.37 -5.96
C ASN A 183 -24.21 -1.32 -5.35
N MET A 184 -23.89 -0.04 -5.49
CA MET A 184 -24.63 1.04 -4.82
C MET A 184 -26.11 1.09 -5.23
N PRO A 185 -26.51 0.95 -6.51
CA PRO A 185 -27.92 0.89 -6.89
C PRO A 185 -28.68 -0.29 -6.27
N ILE A 186 -28.01 -1.43 -6.08
CA ILE A 186 -28.60 -2.62 -5.47
C ILE A 186 -28.85 -2.37 -3.98
N ILE A 187 -27.83 -1.89 -3.27
CA ILE A 187 -27.95 -1.55 -1.84
C ILE A 187 -29.01 -0.47 -1.64
N GLN A 188 -29.08 0.53 -2.53
CA GLN A 188 -30.10 1.57 -2.47
C GLN A 188 -31.51 0.99 -2.59
N LYS A 189 -31.76 0.08 -3.54
CA LYS A 189 -33.08 -0.59 -3.66
C LYS A 189 -33.45 -1.39 -2.41
N LEU A 190 -32.48 -1.99 -1.71
CA LEU A 190 -32.72 -2.68 -0.44
C LEU A 190 -33.08 -1.69 0.67
N LEU A 191 -32.37 -0.56 0.75
CA LEU A 191 -32.65 0.51 1.70
C LEU A 191 -33.97 1.24 1.42
N ASP A 192 -34.39 1.35 0.16
CA ASP A 192 -35.71 1.91 -0.18
C ASP A 192 -36.85 1.04 0.37
N LYS A 193 -36.64 -0.27 0.50
CA LYS A 193 -37.59 -1.22 1.11
C LYS A 193 -37.48 -1.26 2.63
N ASN A 194 -36.25 -1.21 3.17
CA ASN A 194 -35.98 -1.20 4.60
C ASN A 194 -34.90 -0.15 4.95
N PRO A 195 -35.29 1.11 5.19
CA PRO A 195 -34.33 2.21 5.39
C PRO A 195 -33.41 2.07 6.60
N ASP A 196 -33.82 1.26 7.58
CA ASP A 196 -33.13 1.05 8.84
C ASP A 196 -32.33 -0.27 8.87
N ASP A 197 -32.18 -0.96 7.73
CA ASP A 197 -31.34 -2.16 7.63
C ASP A 197 -29.88 -1.84 7.94
N SER A 198 -29.48 -2.13 9.17
CA SER A 198 -28.16 -1.82 9.69
C SER A 198 -27.02 -2.46 8.87
N PHE A 199 -27.24 -3.64 8.28
CA PHE A 199 -26.21 -4.31 7.47
C PHE A 199 -26.07 -3.63 6.11
N GLN A 200 -27.17 -3.26 5.46
CA GLN A 200 -27.12 -2.54 4.19
C GLN A 200 -26.60 -1.10 4.33
N LEU A 201 -26.93 -0.43 5.43
CA LEU A 201 -26.32 0.86 5.77
C LEU A 201 -24.80 0.75 5.95
N PHE A 202 -24.32 -0.30 6.62
CA PHE A 202 -22.89 -0.59 6.73
C PHE A 202 -22.25 -0.85 5.35
N ASN A 203 -22.89 -1.62 4.48
CA ASN A 203 -22.38 -1.89 3.14
C ASN A 203 -22.33 -0.62 2.27
N MET A 204 -23.37 0.23 2.32
CA MET A 204 -23.37 1.53 1.63
C MET A 204 -22.22 2.42 2.12
N GLY A 205 -21.98 2.46 3.43
CA GLY A 205 -20.85 3.18 4.01
C GLY A 205 -19.49 2.68 3.52
N ASN A 206 -19.32 1.36 3.34
CA ASN A 206 -18.08 0.77 2.79
C ASN A 206 -17.86 1.19 1.33
N GLU A 207 -18.90 1.30 0.50
CA GLU A 207 -18.78 1.76 -0.88
C GLU A 207 -18.31 3.23 -0.94
N TYR A 208 -18.90 4.12 -0.14
CA TYR A 208 -18.43 5.52 -0.03
C TYR A 208 -17.03 5.64 0.55
N MET A 209 -16.68 4.82 1.56
CA MET A 209 -15.33 4.82 2.12
C MET A 209 -14.30 4.39 1.07
N SER A 210 -14.63 3.40 0.23
CA SER A 210 -13.77 2.97 -0.88
C SER A 210 -13.64 4.01 -2.00
N ASP A 211 -14.59 4.95 -2.11
CA ASP A 211 -14.56 6.09 -3.01
C ASP A 211 -13.75 7.27 -2.45
N GLY A 212 -13.41 7.24 -1.15
CA GLY A 212 -12.77 8.34 -0.43
C GLY A 212 -13.73 9.42 0.06
N ASP A 213 -15.05 9.25 -0.13
CA ASP A 213 -16.08 10.14 0.41
C ASP A 213 -16.38 9.78 1.89
N TYR A 214 -15.45 10.17 2.77
CA TYR A 214 -15.50 9.83 4.19
C TYR A 214 -16.69 10.48 4.93
N GLU A 215 -17.21 11.61 4.46
CA GLU A 215 -18.40 12.26 5.06
C GLU A 215 -19.65 11.44 4.80
N LYS A 216 -19.91 11.04 3.55
CA LYS A 216 -21.06 10.16 3.24
C LYS A 216 -20.89 8.78 3.88
N ALA A 217 -19.68 8.22 3.87
CA ALA A 217 -19.40 6.97 4.55
C ALA A 217 -19.77 7.05 6.03
N LEU A 218 -19.32 8.10 6.72
CA LEU A 218 -19.62 8.34 8.14
C LEU A 218 -21.13 8.48 8.39
N TYR A 219 -21.86 9.18 7.53
CA TYR A 219 -23.32 9.30 7.63
C TYR A 219 -24.02 7.93 7.62
N TYR A 220 -23.70 7.06 6.66
CA TYR A 220 -24.28 5.72 6.57
C TYR A 220 -23.87 4.82 7.74
N PHE A 221 -22.59 4.88 8.14
CA PHE A 221 -22.11 4.13 9.29
C PHE A 221 -22.77 4.59 10.60
N GLN A 222 -22.99 5.88 10.81
CA GLN A 222 -23.68 6.37 12.01
C GLN A 222 -25.13 5.91 12.06
N LYS A 223 -25.84 5.89 10.93
CA LYS A 223 -27.18 5.30 10.84
C LYS A 223 -27.18 3.81 11.17
N SER A 224 -26.23 3.05 10.61
CA SER A 224 -26.03 1.64 10.96
C SER A 224 -25.78 1.47 12.47
N TYR A 225 -24.94 2.33 13.07
CA TYR A 225 -24.58 2.25 14.48
C TYR A 225 -25.74 2.57 15.44
N ALA A 226 -26.68 3.41 15.01
CA ALA A 226 -27.88 3.73 15.78
C ALA A 226 -28.76 2.48 16.03
N ASN A 227 -28.84 1.59 15.05
CA ASN A 227 -29.61 0.34 15.09
C ASN A 227 -28.71 -0.90 15.25
N LYS A 228 -27.49 -0.73 15.79
CA LYS A 228 -26.51 -1.82 15.86
C LYS A 228 -27.02 -3.01 16.65
N ASN A 229 -26.70 -4.20 16.15
CA ASN A 229 -26.73 -5.41 16.93
C ASN A 229 -25.29 -5.86 17.21
N ILE A 230 -24.87 -5.73 18.47
CA ILE A 230 -23.50 -6.03 18.92
C ILE A 230 -23.11 -7.50 18.78
N SER A 231 -24.08 -8.41 18.58
CA SER A 231 -23.81 -9.83 18.35
C SER A 231 -23.45 -10.15 16.90
N LEU A 232 -23.68 -9.21 15.97
CA LEU A 232 -23.40 -9.43 14.54
C LEU A 232 -21.91 -9.22 14.25
N ALA A 233 -21.35 -10.10 13.41
CA ALA A 233 -19.93 -10.16 13.11
C ALA A 233 -19.37 -8.86 12.49
N TYR A 234 -20.18 -8.08 11.78
CA TYR A 234 -19.74 -6.81 11.19
C TYR A 234 -19.71 -5.65 12.19
N CYS A 235 -20.34 -5.77 13.37
CA CYS A 235 -20.46 -4.65 14.32
C CYS A 235 -19.09 -4.14 14.83
N PRO A 236 -18.10 -4.99 15.17
CA PRO A 236 -16.75 -4.53 15.48
C PRO A 236 -16.10 -3.76 14.32
N HIS A 237 -16.33 -4.20 13.08
CA HIS A 237 -15.84 -3.49 11.89
C HIS A 237 -16.54 -2.14 11.71
N LEU A 238 -17.85 -2.05 11.96
CA LEU A 238 -18.60 -0.80 11.87
C LEU A 238 -18.00 0.28 12.80
N ILE A 239 -17.72 -0.07 14.07
CA ILE A 239 -17.08 0.85 15.02
C ILE A 239 -15.70 1.29 14.52
N PHE A 240 -14.89 0.34 14.04
CA PHE A 240 -13.58 0.65 13.45
C PHE A 240 -13.70 1.62 12.25
N ARG A 241 -14.67 1.39 11.36
CA ARG A 241 -14.91 2.19 10.16
C ARG A 241 -15.36 3.61 10.48
N ILE A 242 -16.22 3.79 11.48
CA ILE A 242 -16.61 5.11 12.00
C ILE A 242 -15.38 5.86 12.52
N ALA A 243 -14.59 5.20 13.38
CA ALA A 243 -13.36 5.77 13.91
C ALA A 243 -12.38 6.15 12.77
N ALA A 244 -12.23 5.29 11.77
CA ALA A 244 -11.39 5.56 10.60
C ALA A 244 -11.87 6.78 9.80
N CYS A 245 -13.18 6.91 9.54
CA CYS A 245 -13.73 8.09 8.87
C CYS A 245 -13.42 9.37 9.66
N PHE A 246 -13.62 9.36 10.98
CA PHE A 246 -13.24 10.50 11.83
C PHE A 246 -11.74 10.84 11.73
N HIS A 247 -10.86 9.83 11.68
CA HIS A 247 -9.43 10.05 11.50
C HIS A 247 -9.10 10.73 10.15
N TYR A 248 -9.67 10.23 9.05
CA TYR A 248 -9.46 10.78 7.72
C TYR A 248 -10.01 12.21 7.59
N LEU A 249 -11.14 12.49 8.22
CA LEU A 249 -11.75 13.82 8.33
C LEU A 249 -11.06 14.73 9.35
N LYS A 250 -9.93 14.31 9.94
CA LYS A 250 -9.16 15.03 10.97
C LYS A 250 -9.93 15.31 12.27
N ARG A 251 -11.07 14.67 12.48
CA ARG A 251 -11.95 14.74 13.66
C ARG A 251 -11.56 13.69 14.71
N ASN A 252 -10.27 13.64 15.06
CA ASN A 252 -9.70 12.57 15.88
C ASN A 252 -10.30 12.45 17.29
N GLU A 253 -10.72 13.56 17.91
CA GLU A 253 -11.37 13.55 19.23
C GLU A 253 -12.68 12.74 19.24
N GLU A 254 -13.48 12.84 18.17
CA GLU A 254 -14.72 12.07 18.03
C GLU A 254 -14.43 10.60 17.76
N GLY A 255 -13.43 10.33 16.92
CA GLY A 255 -12.97 8.97 16.67
C GLY A 255 -12.50 8.25 17.93
N ILE A 256 -11.77 8.94 18.83
CA ILE A 256 -11.32 8.38 20.11
C ILE A 256 -12.51 7.99 20.99
N LYS A 257 -13.56 8.83 21.07
CA LYS A 257 -14.77 8.51 21.85
C LYS A 257 -15.46 7.24 21.35
N ILE A 258 -15.57 7.08 20.03
CA ILE A 258 -16.15 5.87 19.43
C ILE A 258 -15.31 4.63 19.74
N ILE A 259 -13.97 4.75 19.68
CA ILE A 259 -13.08 3.65 20.06
C ILE A 259 -13.22 3.30 21.55
N ASP A 260 -13.31 4.29 22.43
CA ASP A 260 -13.51 4.07 23.87
C ASP A 260 -14.84 3.36 24.18
N GLU A 261 -15.91 3.67 23.45
CA GLU A 261 -17.16 2.91 23.49
C GLU A 261 -16.95 1.48 22.96
N GLY A 262 -16.26 1.35 21.84
CA GLY A 262 -15.93 0.06 21.23
C GLY A 262 -15.16 -0.86 22.17
N LEU A 263 -14.19 -0.33 22.91
CA LEU A 263 -13.38 -1.07 23.88
C LEU A 263 -14.18 -1.52 25.11
N LYS A 264 -15.27 -0.81 25.47
CA LYS A 264 -16.19 -1.30 26.52
C LYS A 264 -16.99 -2.52 26.05
N ILE A 265 -17.34 -2.57 24.76
CA ILE A 265 -18.11 -3.67 24.16
C ILE A 265 -17.19 -4.85 23.81
N TYR A 266 -16.02 -4.56 23.24
CA TYR A 266 -15.03 -5.51 22.74
C TYR A 266 -13.64 -5.27 23.38
N PRO A 267 -13.48 -5.53 24.69
CA PRO A 267 -12.25 -5.20 25.44
C PRO A 267 -10.99 -5.96 25.00
N LYS A 268 -11.14 -6.98 24.15
CA LYS A 268 -10.05 -7.76 23.58
C LYS A 268 -9.65 -7.33 22.16
N CYS A 269 -10.26 -6.27 21.62
CA CYS A 269 -9.91 -5.78 20.29
C CYS A 269 -8.63 -4.94 20.35
N THR A 270 -7.49 -5.55 20.03
CA THR A 270 -6.18 -4.87 20.07
C THR A 270 -6.08 -3.75 19.03
N ASP A 271 -6.71 -3.94 17.86
CA ASP A 271 -6.75 -2.97 16.77
C ASP A 271 -7.36 -1.62 17.19
N TYR A 272 -8.33 -1.63 18.09
CA TYR A 272 -8.91 -0.41 18.66
C TYR A 272 -7.88 0.40 19.46
N GLU A 273 -7.12 -0.24 20.35
CA GLU A 273 -6.08 0.46 21.12
C GLU A 273 -4.96 0.99 20.21
N TYR A 274 -4.53 0.20 19.22
CA TYR A 274 -3.57 0.68 18.22
C TYR A 274 -4.10 1.92 17.48
N PHE A 275 -5.35 1.87 17.00
CA PHE A 275 -5.92 2.97 16.22
C PHE A 275 -6.19 4.22 17.08
N LYS A 276 -6.51 4.05 18.36
CA LYS A 276 -6.54 5.12 19.35
C LYS A 276 -5.18 5.81 19.49
N GLY A 277 -4.10 5.03 19.57
CA GLY A 277 -2.72 5.56 19.57
C GLY A 277 -2.40 6.38 18.32
N ARG A 278 -2.85 5.94 17.14
CA ARG A 278 -2.72 6.70 15.88
C ARG A 278 -3.44 8.04 15.92
N MET A 279 -4.64 8.09 16.49
CA MET A 279 -5.40 9.34 16.65
C MET A 279 -4.77 10.28 17.68
N TYR A 280 -4.23 9.77 18.78
CA TYR A 280 -3.45 10.63 19.69
C TYR A 280 -2.18 11.16 19.02
N LYS A 281 -1.51 10.35 18.20
CA LYS A 281 -0.33 10.79 17.43
C LYS A 281 -0.67 11.92 16.46
N SER A 282 -1.78 11.83 15.73
CA SER A 282 -2.21 12.90 14.80
C SER A 282 -2.59 14.19 15.53
N LEU A 283 -3.09 14.09 16.77
CA LEU A 283 -3.32 15.22 17.68
C LEU A 283 -2.04 15.72 18.37
N LYS A 284 -0.86 15.14 18.06
CA LYS A 284 0.43 15.42 18.70
C LYS A 284 0.44 15.19 20.23
N ARG A 285 -0.49 14.37 20.74
CA ARG A 285 -0.55 13.94 22.15
C ARG A 285 0.32 12.70 22.36
N TYR A 286 1.63 12.89 22.26
CA TYR A 286 2.58 11.77 22.18
C TYR A 286 2.60 10.86 23.41
N SER A 287 2.40 11.40 24.62
CA SER A 287 2.30 10.57 25.84
C SER A 287 1.14 9.57 25.76
N LEU A 288 -0.06 10.06 25.44
CA LEU A 288 -1.25 9.21 25.29
C LEU A 288 -1.11 8.23 24.12
N ALA A 289 -0.46 8.65 23.03
CA ALA A 289 -0.16 7.77 21.91
C ALA A 289 0.77 6.61 22.33
N ILE A 290 1.84 6.92 23.06
CA ILE A 290 2.78 5.93 23.62
C ILE A 290 2.04 4.97 24.56
N ASP A 291 1.17 5.48 25.44
CA ASP A 291 0.40 4.64 26.36
C ASP A 291 -0.52 3.67 25.61
N SER A 292 -1.26 4.15 24.59
CA SER A 292 -2.09 3.30 23.74
C SER A 292 -1.28 2.26 22.95
N PHE A 293 -0.12 2.61 22.41
CA PHE A 293 0.73 1.63 21.70
C PHE A 293 1.33 0.59 22.64
N ASN A 294 1.80 0.98 23.83
CA ASN A 294 2.25 0.03 24.85
C ASN A 294 1.10 -0.87 25.32
N LYS A 295 -0.11 -0.33 25.45
CA LYS A 295 -1.30 -1.11 25.78
C LYS A 295 -1.61 -2.12 24.69
N CYS A 296 -1.60 -1.71 23.43
CA CYS A 296 -1.72 -2.57 22.26
C CYS A 296 -0.72 -3.74 22.31
N ILE A 297 0.57 -3.45 22.51
CA ILE A 297 1.63 -4.48 22.64
C ILE A 297 1.32 -5.45 23.80
N SER A 298 0.88 -4.93 24.96
CA SER A 298 0.57 -5.75 26.13
C SER A 298 -0.66 -6.66 25.95
N MET A 299 -1.59 -6.28 25.07
CA MET A 299 -2.78 -7.08 24.77
C MET A 299 -2.47 -8.27 23.87
N GLY A 300 -1.41 -8.18 23.06
CA GLY A 300 -1.05 -9.20 22.07
C GLY A 300 -2.03 -9.26 20.89
N ALA A 301 -1.92 -10.31 20.08
CA ALA A 301 -2.70 -10.46 18.86
C ALA A 301 -4.21 -10.41 19.13
N SER A 302 -4.92 -9.63 18.32
CA SER A 302 -6.38 -9.55 18.41
C SER A 302 -7.02 -10.91 18.06
N PRO A 303 -8.13 -11.32 18.70
CA PRO A 303 -8.91 -12.45 18.24
C PRO A 303 -9.28 -12.32 16.75
N ALA A 304 -9.33 -13.43 16.02
CA ALA A 304 -9.55 -13.39 14.56
C ALA A 304 -10.82 -12.62 14.13
N ASN A 305 -11.88 -12.65 14.95
CA ASN A 305 -13.14 -11.92 14.70
C ASN A 305 -13.09 -10.43 15.09
N LEU A 306 -11.97 -9.96 15.64
CA LEU A 306 -11.71 -8.58 16.07
C LEU A 306 -10.40 -8.04 15.46
N SER A 307 -9.86 -8.71 14.44
CA SER A 307 -8.67 -8.31 13.73
C SER A 307 -9.06 -7.67 12.39
N PHE A 308 -8.64 -6.43 12.18
CA PHE A 308 -8.94 -5.59 11.02
C PHE A 308 -7.65 -5.15 10.29
N LEU A 309 -6.57 -5.04 11.04
CA LEU A 309 -5.24 -4.63 10.65
C LEU A 309 -4.26 -5.76 10.99
N GLY A 310 -3.32 -6.04 10.08
CA GLY A 310 -2.26 -7.01 10.35
C GLY A 310 -1.15 -6.43 11.22
N ASP A 311 -0.67 -7.21 12.19
CA ASP A 311 0.56 -6.98 12.98
C ASP A 311 0.58 -5.66 13.76
N VAL A 312 -0.55 -5.34 14.40
CA VAL A 312 -0.70 -4.07 15.15
C VAL A 312 0.10 -4.05 16.44
N GLU A 313 0.15 -5.18 17.13
CA GLU A 313 0.75 -5.40 18.46
C GLU A 313 2.26 -5.63 18.43
N GLU A 314 2.81 -5.90 17.24
CA GLU A 314 4.25 -6.08 17.03
C GLU A 314 4.75 -5.00 16.08
N PHE A 315 4.74 -5.29 14.78
CA PHE A 315 5.41 -4.46 13.78
C PHE A 315 4.92 -3.01 13.79
N ARG A 316 3.61 -2.77 13.67
CA ARG A 316 3.08 -1.40 13.50
C ARG A 316 3.25 -0.55 14.75
N ALA A 317 2.92 -1.08 15.93
CA ALA A 317 3.11 -0.36 17.19
C ALA A 317 4.59 -0.02 17.43
N TYR A 318 5.52 -0.94 17.15
CA TYR A 318 6.95 -0.65 17.25
C TYR A 318 7.41 0.44 16.27
N VAL A 319 6.97 0.41 15.01
CA VAL A 319 7.29 1.48 14.06
C VAL A 319 6.73 2.82 14.53
N ASP A 320 5.48 2.88 15.00
CA ASP A 320 4.87 4.13 15.45
C ASP A 320 5.48 4.68 16.75
N LEU A 321 5.88 3.82 17.70
CA LEU A 321 6.67 4.21 18.86
C LEU A 321 8.04 4.75 18.45
N GLY A 322 8.73 4.06 17.54
CA GLY A 322 10.02 4.51 17.00
C GLY A 322 9.93 5.89 16.36
N ASN A 323 8.85 6.14 15.59
CA ASN A 323 8.57 7.45 14.97
C ASN A 323 8.31 8.54 16.03
N ILE A 324 7.57 8.23 17.11
CA ILE A 324 7.29 9.22 18.17
C ILE A 324 8.58 9.59 18.89
N TYR A 325 9.38 8.60 19.31
CA TYR A 325 10.64 8.88 19.99
C TYR A 325 11.64 9.60 19.09
N PHE A 326 11.62 9.31 17.78
CA PHE A 326 12.38 10.08 16.80
C PHE A 326 11.99 11.56 16.80
N LEU A 327 10.70 11.87 16.79
CA LEU A 327 10.21 13.26 16.82
C LEU A 327 10.55 14.00 18.12
N GLN A 328 10.75 13.25 19.21
CA GLN A 328 11.17 13.76 20.52
C GLN A 328 12.70 13.83 20.67
N ASP A 329 13.46 13.53 19.62
CA ASP A 329 14.92 13.45 19.62
C ASP A 329 15.50 12.41 20.64
N ASP A 330 14.66 11.45 21.12
CA ASP A 330 15.08 10.28 21.91
C ASP A 330 15.50 9.15 20.96
N PHE A 331 16.65 9.35 20.31
CA PHE A 331 17.15 8.45 19.27
C PHE A 331 17.46 7.05 19.79
N ALA A 332 17.86 6.91 21.07
CA ALA A 332 18.14 5.61 21.68
C ALA A 332 16.88 4.74 21.76
N LYS A 333 15.74 5.28 22.23
CA LYS A 333 14.48 4.55 22.22
C LYS A 333 13.94 4.36 20.82
N SER A 334 14.08 5.37 19.95
CA SER A 334 13.69 5.26 18.55
C SER A 334 14.36 4.05 17.88
N LEU A 335 15.69 3.94 18.02
CA LEU A 335 16.47 2.81 17.52
C LEU A 335 15.99 1.49 18.12
N SER A 336 15.80 1.44 19.44
CA SER A 336 15.34 0.22 20.13
C SER A 336 14.02 -0.31 19.55
N PHE A 337 13.05 0.58 19.28
CA PHE A 337 11.76 0.19 18.72
C PHE A 337 11.86 -0.18 17.24
N TYR A 338 12.64 0.54 16.43
CA TYR A 338 12.89 0.12 15.05
C TYR A 338 13.59 -1.24 14.95
N LEU A 339 14.54 -1.55 15.83
CA LEU A 339 15.16 -2.87 15.89
C LEU A 339 14.18 -3.98 16.32
N LYS A 340 13.20 -3.68 17.17
CA LYS A 340 12.12 -4.63 17.47
C LYS A 340 11.22 -4.87 16.25
N ALA A 341 10.87 -3.80 15.53
CA ALA A 341 10.06 -3.90 14.31
C ALA A 341 10.76 -4.70 13.21
N ILE A 342 12.05 -4.45 12.93
CA ILE A 342 12.78 -5.17 11.87
C ILE A 342 12.95 -6.66 12.20
N LYS A 343 13.09 -6.99 13.50
CA LYS A 343 13.13 -8.39 13.95
C LYS A 343 11.79 -9.10 13.77
N ALA A 344 10.67 -8.40 13.98
CA ALA A 344 9.33 -8.94 13.74
C ALA A 344 9.07 -9.15 12.25
N LYS A 345 9.55 -8.25 11.39
CA LYS A 345 9.43 -8.38 9.92
C LYS A 345 10.69 -7.88 9.20
N SER A 346 11.51 -8.83 8.77
CA SER A 346 12.85 -8.59 8.20
C SER A 346 12.86 -7.92 6.82
N ASN A 347 11.73 -7.91 6.08
CA ASN A 347 11.69 -7.49 4.67
C ASN A 347 11.20 -6.05 4.46
N HIS A 348 11.23 -5.19 5.48
CA HIS A 348 10.80 -3.78 5.36
C HIS A 348 12.00 -2.84 5.20
N TYR A 349 12.46 -2.66 3.96
CA TYR A 349 13.61 -1.81 3.64
C TYR A 349 13.44 -0.35 4.10
N GLU A 350 12.22 0.21 4.06
CA GLU A 350 11.91 1.54 4.59
C GLU A 350 12.38 1.75 6.04
N LEU A 351 12.32 0.70 6.86
CA LEU A 351 12.74 0.76 8.24
C LEU A 351 14.26 0.85 8.38
N ILE A 352 15.01 0.30 7.43
CA ILE A 352 16.48 0.39 7.39
C ILE A 352 16.90 1.84 7.15
N TYR A 353 16.21 2.57 6.27
CA TYR A 353 16.45 4.01 6.08
C TYR A 353 16.24 4.81 7.37
N LYS A 354 15.13 4.54 8.09
CA LYS A 354 14.86 5.18 9.39
C LYS A 354 15.92 4.85 10.44
N ILE A 355 16.41 3.60 10.46
CA ILE A 355 17.51 3.20 11.35
C ILE A 355 18.79 3.93 10.95
N GLY A 356 19.10 4.03 9.67
CA GLY A 356 20.24 4.80 9.15
C GLY A 356 20.23 6.25 9.64
N GLU A 357 19.08 6.92 9.49
CA GLU A 357 18.88 8.30 9.97
C GLU A 357 19.11 8.42 11.48
N VAL A 358 18.51 7.52 12.26
CA VAL A 358 18.69 7.48 13.72
C VAL A 358 20.15 7.30 14.10
N LEU A 359 20.84 6.34 13.49
CA LEU A 359 22.25 6.07 13.76
C LEU A 359 23.12 7.27 13.41
N ASN A 360 22.87 7.93 12.29
CA ASN A 360 23.61 9.11 11.86
C ASN A 360 23.43 10.31 12.81
N LYS A 361 22.25 10.43 13.42
CA LYS A 361 21.98 11.43 14.48
C LYS A 361 22.59 11.04 15.83
N MET A 362 22.71 9.75 16.13
CA MET A 362 23.28 9.26 17.40
C MET A 362 24.81 9.33 17.43
N PHE A 363 25.47 9.05 16.31
CA PHE A 363 26.92 8.89 16.26
C PHE A 363 27.58 10.00 15.43
N SER A 364 28.46 10.76 16.07
CA SER A 364 29.35 11.71 15.37
C SER A 364 30.39 10.99 14.52
N ASP A 365 30.86 9.83 14.98
CA ASP A 365 31.78 8.95 14.27
C ASP A 365 31.04 8.16 13.18
N LYS A 366 31.36 8.48 11.92
CA LYS A 366 30.65 7.94 10.75
C LYS A 366 31.01 6.48 10.45
N ASP A 367 32.18 6.03 10.90
CA ASP A 367 32.58 4.63 10.76
C ASP A 367 31.78 3.75 11.74
N LYS A 368 31.42 4.27 12.91
CA LYS A 368 30.46 3.61 13.82
C LYS A 368 29.06 3.53 13.23
N VAL A 369 28.59 4.57 12.52
CA VAL A 369 27.30 4.51 11.82
C VAL A 369 27.30 3.35 10.82
N LEU A 370 28.36 3.25 10.02
CA LEU A 370 28.54 2.17 9.05
C LEU A 370 28.59 0.79 9.71
N GLU A 371 29.34 0.62 10.81
CA GLU A 371 29.42 -0.64 11.56
C GLU A 371 28.03 -1.07 12.06
N ASN A 372 27.26 -0.14 12.62
CA ASN A 372 25.91 -0.43 13.10
C ASN A 372 24.95 -0.79 11.95
N ILE A 373 25.01 -0.09 10.81
CA ILE A 373 24.19 -0.44 9.64
C ILE A 373 24.57 -1.84 9.13
N LYS A 374 25.86 -2.18 9.04
CA LYS A 374 26.33 -3.52 8.65
C LYS A 374 25.77 -4.61 9.55
N SER A 375 25.67 -4.33 10.86
CA SER A 375 25.16 -5.30 11.85
C SER A 375 23.68 -5.67 11.66
N LEU A 376 22.91 -4.89 10.89
CA LEU A 376 21.51 -5.19 10.57
C LEU A 376 21.37 -6.39 9.62
N PHE A 377 22.42 -6.71 8.87
CA PHE A 377 22.39 -7.73 7.82
C PHE A 377 23.12 -9.00 8.27
N ALA A 378 22.42 -10.14 8.28
CA ALA A 378 23.00 -11.44 8.63
C ALA A 378 24.20 -11.82 7.73
N ASN A 379 24.18 -11.40 6.47
CA ASN A 379 25.33 -11.46 5.58
C ASN A 379 25.52 -10.11 4.86
N GLY A 380 26.39 -9.27 5.40
CA GLY A 380 26.70 -7.95 4.85
C GLY A 380 27.43 -7.97 3.50
N SER A 381 27.87 -9.13 3.00
CA SER A 381 28.49 -9.26 1.66
C SER A 381 27.51 -9.72 0.58
N TYR A 382 26.26 -10.01 0.94
CA TYR A 382 25.25 -10.36 -0.05
C TYR A 382 24.84 -9.11 -0.83
N ILE A 383 24.75 -9.22 -2.17
CA ILE A 383 24.65 -8.06 -3.06
C ILE A 383 23.45 -7.17 -2.73
N THR A 384 22.26 -7.71 -2.45
CA THR A 384 21.08 -6.91 -2.13
C THR A 384 21.26 -6.10 -0.84
N ASN A 385 21.99 -6.65 0.13
CA ASN A 385 22.28 -5.96 1.38
C ASN A 385 23.30 -4.83 1.16
N LEU A 386 24.30 -5.06 0.31
CA LEU A 386 25.26 -4.03 -0.09
C LEU A 386 24.55 -2.88 -0.82
N LEU A 387 23.66 -3.17 -1.77
CA LEU A 387 22.90 -2.16 -2.52
C LEU A 387 22.08 -1.28 -1.57
N VAL A 388 21.29 -1.88 -0.68
CA VAL A 388 20.48 -1.15 0.31
C VAL A 388 21.35 -0.34 1.26
N MET A 389 22.45 -0.91 1.75
CA MET A 389 23.36 -0.21 2.66
C MET A 389 24.00 1.01 1.98
N VAL A 390 24.47 0.88 0.74
CA VAL A 390 25.03 2.02 -0.01
C VAL A 390 23.97 3.10 -0.20
N ASP A 391 22.75 2.74 -0.58
CA ASP A 391 21.67 3.72 -0.77
C ASP A 391 21.31 4.48 0.53
N VAL A 392 21.25 3.76 1.66
CA VAL A 392 21.05 4.36 2.99
C VAL A 392 22.18 5.31 3.34
N LEU A 393 23.43 4.92 3.14
CA LEU A 393 24.60 5.76 3.43
C LEU A 393 24.61 7.03 2.56
N LEU A 394 24.25 6.91 1.28
CA LEU A 394 24.13 8.06 0.38
C LEU A 394 23.03 9.02 0.84
N ASN A 395 21.85 8.51 1.24
CA ASN A 395 20.75 9.34 1.76
C ASN A 395 21.13 10.04 3.07
N GLU A 396 21.97 9.42 3.89
CA GLU A 396 22.50 9.98 5.13
C GLU A 396 23.76 10.85 4.94
N ARG A 397 24.14 11.12 3.68
CA ARG A 397 25.31 11.92 3.29
C ARG A 397 26.65 11.39 3.79
N LEU A 398 26.74 10.08 3.97
CA LEU A 398 27.94 9.35 4.39
C LEU A 398 28.73 8.91 3.16
N TYR A 399 29.10 9.86 2.29
CA TYR A 399 29.60 9.59 0.95
C TYR A 399 30.87 8.73 0.93
N LYS A 400 31.79 8.99 1.87
CA LYS A 400 33.01 8.19 1.99
C LYS A 400 32.69 6.73 2.33
N GLN A 401 31.85 6.52 3.35
CA GLN A 401 31.43 5.18 3.76
C GLN A 401 30.61 4.47 2.66
N ALA A 402 29.79 5.23 1.91
CA ALA A 402 29.06 4.71 0.77
C ALA A 402 29.99 4.22 -0.34
N GLU A 403 31.02 4.99 -0.69
CA GLU A 403 32.05 4.60 -1.67
C GLU A 403 32.81 3.33 -1.23
N GLU A 404 33.30 3.30 0.02
CA GLU A 404 33.99 2.13 0.60
C GLU A 404 33.11 0.85 0.58
N CYS A 405 31.79 1.00 0.71
CA CYS A 405 30.85 -0.10 0.60
C CYS A 405 30.53 -0.47 -0.85
N PHE A 406 30.42 0.52 -1.72
CA PHE A 406 30.14 0.34 -3.15
C PHE A 406 31.26 -0.44 -3.85
N GLU A 407 32.53 -0.20 -3.49
CA GLU A 407 33.69 -0.92 -4.03
C GLU A 407 33.65 -2.44 -3.82
N LYS A 408 32.84 -2.91 -2.86
CA LYS A 408 32.66 -4.35 -2.57
C LYS A 408 31.60 -5.01 -3.46
N ILE A 409 30.84 -4.23 -4.22
CA ILE A 409 29.81 -4.73 -5.11
C ILE A 409 30.46 -5.29 -6.37
N GLN A 410 30.26 -6.58 -6.60
CA GLN A 410 30.63 -7.24 -7.86
C GLN A 410 29.47 -7.13 -8.86
N SER A 411 29.78 -6.93 -10.14
CA SER A 411 28.77 -6.85 -11.19
C SER A 411 27.95 -8.14 -11.26
N LYS A 412 26.64 -7.99 -11.41
CA LYS A 412 25.69 -9.09 -11.62
C LYS A 412 24.53 -8.57 -12.45
N GLU A 413 24.36 -9.14 -13.64
CA GLU A 413 23.36 -8.70 -14.65
C GLU A 413 21.97 -8.43 -14.07
N LYS A 414 21.53 -9.24 -13.09
CA LYS A 414 20.22 -9.08 -12.42
C LYS A 414 20.03 -7.72 -11.74
N TYR A 415 21.09 -7.04 -11.29
CA TYR A 415 21.04 -5.82 -10.50
C TYR A 415 21.76 -4.66 -11.17
N ASP A 416 22.05 -4.74 -12.47
CA ASP A 416 22.86 -3.72 -13.16
C ASP A 416 22.24 -2.32 -13.07
N ASP A 417 20.91 -2.19 -13.12
CA ASP A 417 20.23 -0.90 -12.97
C ASP A 417 20.47 -0.28 -11.59
N ASP A 418 20.36 -1.07 -10.52
CA ASP A 418 20.63 -0.63 -9.15
C ASP A 418 22.12 -0.28 -8.97
N ILE A 419 23.01 -1.07 -9.56
CA ILE A 419 24.47 -0.86 -9.50
C ILE A 419 24.85 0.43 -10.24
N ASN A 420 24.34 0.63 -11.45
CA ASN A 420 24.58 1.83 -12.26
C ASN A 420 24.01 3.07 -11.57
N TYR A 421 22.80 2.98 -11.02
CA TYR A 421 22.19 4.08 -10.26
C TYR A 421 23.04 4.48 -9.06
N LEU A 422 23.45 3.53 -8.21
CA LEU A 422 24.29 3.82 -7.05
C LEU A 422 25.69 4.33 -7.44
N ARG A 423 26.27 3.79 -8.52
CA ARG A 423 27.54 4.29 -9.08
C ARG A 423 27.41 5.74 -9.50
N GLY A 424 26.34 6.05 -10.24
CA GLY A 424 26.00 7.40 -10.66
C GLY A 424 25.91 8.36 -9.48
N ARG A 425 25.23 7.96 -8.39
CA ARG A 425 25.13 8.76 -7.16
C ARG A 425 26.48 8.97 -6.49
N VAL A 426 27.32 7.93 -6.34
CA VAL A 426 28.67 8.07 -5.77
C VAL A 426 29.50 9.06 -6.58
N LEU A 427 29.50 8.94 -7.91
CA LEU A 427 30.20 9.87 -8.81
C LEU A 427 29.62 11.29 -8.74
N PHE A 428 28.30 11.41 -8.65
CA PHE A 428 27.59 12.69 -8.54
C PHE A 428 28.05 13.48 -7.30
N TYR A 429 28.11 12.84 -6.12
CA TYR A 429 28.57 13.51 -4.90
C TYR A 429 30.08 13.79 -4.89
N LYS A 430 30.87 13.07 -5.70
CA LYS A 430 32.27 13.41 -6.00
C LYS A 430 32.42 14.55 -7.01
N LYS A 431 31.31 15.09 -7.53
CA LYS A 431 31.24 16.12 -8.58
C LYS A 431 31.80 15.68 -9.93
N GLU A 432 31.87 14.37 -10.17
CA GLU A 432 32.23 13.77 -11.45
C GLU A 432 30.99 13.68 -12.36
N TYR A 433 30.37 14.83 -12.64
CA TYR A 433 29.03 14.91 -13.23
C TYR A 433 28.89 14.23 -14.60
N LYS A 434 29.93 14.24 -15.43
CA LYS A 434 29.90 13.56 -16.73
C LYS A 434 29.87 12.03 -16.55
N ALA A 435 30.72 11.49 -15.69
CA ALA A 435 30.71 10.05 -15.41
C ALA A 435 29.41 9.63 -14.72
N ALA A 436 28.89 10.45 -13.80
CA ALA A 436 27.58 10.23 -13.19
C ALA A 436 26.45 10.22 -14.23
N PHE A 437 26.44 11.19 -15.15
CA PHE A 437 25.49 11.26 -16.26
C PHE A 437 25.50 9.97 -17.09
N ASP A 438 26.69 9.49 -17.47
CA ASP A 438 26.82 8.27 -18.28
C ASP A 438 26.27 7.03 -17.57
N GLU A 439 26.42 6.93 -16.24
CA GLU A 439 25.82 5.84 -15.46
C GLU A 439 24.30 5.95 -15.38
N PHE A 440 23.75 7.14 -15.13
CA PHE A 440 22.30 7.31 -15.05
C PHE A 440 21.61 7.13 -16.42
N ILE A 441 22.27 7.47 -17.53
CA ILE A 441 21.74 7.18 -18.89
C ILE A 441 21.52 5.67 -19.06
N LYS A 442 22.43 4.83 -18.59
CA LYS A 442 22.26 3.37 -18.66
C LYS A 442 20.99 2.93 -17.95
N VAL A 443 20.71 3.49 -16.77
CA VAL A 443 19.52 3.17 -15.94
C VAL A 443 18.22 3.49 -16.68
N ILE A 444 18.11 4.68 -17.28
CA ILE A 444 16.87 5.08 -17.97
C ILE A 444 16.71 4.41 -19.34
N SER A 445 17.82 4.00 -19.97
CA SER A 445 17.82 3.29 -21.25
C SER A 445 17.52 1.80 -21.13
N ALA A 446 17.56 1.24 -19.93
CA ALA A 446 17.31 -0.18 -19.70
C ALA A 446 15.81 -0.50 -19.81
N ASP A 447 15.48 -1.56 -20.55
CA ASP A 447 14.11 -2.08 -20.67
C ASP A 447 13.62 -2.79 -19.40
N ASN A 448 14.52 -3.04 -18.44
CA ASN A 448 14.16 -3.68 -17.18
C ASN A 448 13.31 -2.74 -16.31
N GLU A 449 12.12 -3.18 -15.92
CA GLU A 449 11.29 -2.48 -14.91
C GLU A 449 11.60 -2.94 -13.48
N ARG A 450 12.49 -3.92 -13.29
CA ARG A 450 12.74 -4.55 -11.99
C ARG A 450 13.99 -3.99 -11.33
N SER A 451 13.79 -3.17 -10.31
CA SER A 451 14.83 -2.62 -9.43
C SER A 451 14.55 -3.04 -7.99
N LEU A 452 15.60 -3.36 -7.23
CA LEU A 452 15.50 -3.61 -5.80
C LEU A 452 15.22 -2.31 -5.03
N LEU A 453 15.84 -1.21 -5.47
CA LEU A 453 15.77 0.08 -4.82
C LEU A 453 14.51 0.85 -5.24
N PRO A 454 13.90 1.62 -4.33
CA PRO A 454 12.67 2.33 -4.63
C PRO A 454 12.90 3.51 -5.57
N GLU A 455 12.08 3.56 -6.64
CA GLU A 455 11.97 4.68 -7.59
C GLU A 455 13.26 4.99 -8.37
N THR A 456 14.12 3.99 -8.57
CA THR A 456 15.44 4.12 -9.21
C THR A 456 15.42 4.88 -10.53
N LYS A 457 14.49 4.59 -11.43
CA LYS A 457 14.41 5.28 -12.74
C LYS A 457 14.04 6.77 -12.60
N ILE A 458 13.01 7.08 -11.81
CA ILE A 458 12.55 8.47 -11.61
C ILE A 458 13.66 9.29 -10.95
N LYS A 459 14.29 8.75 -9.91
CA LYS A 459 15.44 9.41 -9.25
C LYS A 459 16.62 9.57 -10.20
N ALA A 460 16.90 8.59 -11.07
CA ALA A 460 17.94 8.73 -12.09
C ALA A 460 17.67 9.91 -13.04
N PHE A 461 16.41 10.17 -13.42
CA PHE A 461 16.06 11.38 -14.18
C PHE A 461 16.38 12.66 -13.41
N GLU A 462 16.04 12.73 -12.12
CA GLU A 462 16.35 13.90 -11.28
C GLU A 462 17.86 14.21 -11.29
N TYR A 463 18.71 13.20 -11.06
CA TYR A 463 20.15 13.37 -11.10
C TYR A 463 20.69 13.70 -12.51
N LEU A 464 20.13 13.09 -13.56
CA LEU A 464 20.52 13.36 -14.95
C LEU A 464 20.32 14.82 -15.32
N VAL A 465 19.16 15.38 -14.95
CA VAL A 465 18.86 16.77 -15.25
C VAL A 465 19.83 17.69 -14.51
N ILE A 466 20.15 17.40 -13.25
CA ILE A 466 21.16 18.18 -12.51
C ILE A 466 22.53 18.08 -13.19
N CYS A 467 22.98 16.89 -13.57
CA CYS A 467 24.24 16.69 -14.29
C CYS A 467 24.26 17.50 -15.60
N SER A 468 23.18 17.43 -16.38
CA SER A 468 23.04 18.17 -17.63
C SER A 468 23.13 19.68 -17.42
N MET A 469 22.41 20.21 -16.41
CA MET A 469 22.46 21.63 -16.07
C MET A 469 23.87 22.08 -15.64
N VAL A 470 24.56 21.30 -14.81
CA VAL A 470 25.93 21.61 -14.36
C VAL A 470 26.91 21.59 -15.54
N CYS A 471 26.86 20.56 -16.40
CA CYS A 471 27.73 20.48 -17.58
C CYS A 471 27.49 21.65 -18.53
N LYS A 472 26.23 22.02 -18.79
CA LYS A 472 25.84 23.17 -19.62
C LYS A 472 26.36 24.49 -19.05
N GLN A 473 26.26 24.70 -17.74
CA GLN A 473 26.82 25.89 -17.07
C GLN A 473 28.34 25.97 -17.21
N LYS A 474 29.03 24.82 -17.24
CA LYS A 474 30.48 24.73 -17.46
C LYS A 474 30.88 24.78 -18.95
N GLY A 475 29.91 24.95 -19.87
CA GLY A 475 30.16 25.02 -21.32
C GLY A 475 30.46 23.68 -21.99
N SER A 476 30.20 22.55 -21.33
CA SER A 476 30.37 21.21 -21.90
C SER A 476 29.15 20.80 -22.73
N GLN A 477 29.40 20.21 -23.90
CA GLN A 477 28.40 19.58 -24.76
C GLN A 477 28.23 18.07 -24.49
N GLU A 478 28.93 17.52 -23.51
CA GLU A 478 28.98 16.07 -23.32
C GLU A 478 27.79 15.51 -22.51
N CYS A 479 27.00 16.38 -21.86
CA CYS A 479 25.83 16.02 -21.04
C CYS A 479 24.57 16.72 -21.58
N GLU A 480 24.34 16.67 -22.90
CA GLU A 480 23.23 17.39 -23.53
C GLU A 480 21.85 16.87 -23.08
N GLY A 481 20.96 17.81 -22.75
CA GLY A 481 19.57 17.50 -22.38
C GLY A 481 18.79 16.76 -23.47
N GLU A 482 19.17 16.95 -24.75
CA GLU A 482 18.60 16.24 -25.89
C GLU A 482 18.76 14.72 -25.79
N LEU A 483 19.80 14.23 -25.09
CA LEU A 483 19.98 12.78 -24.85
C LEU A 483 18.97 12.21 -23.85
N ILE A 484 18.40 13.06 -22.98
CA ILE A 484 17.44 12.66 -21.94
C ILE A 484 16.01 12.68 -22.50
N LYS A 485 15.67 13.67 -23.35
CA LYS A 485 14.30 13.93 -23.84
C LYS A 485 13.56 12.70 -24.38
N PRO A 486 14.15 11.82 -25.22
CA PRO A 486 13.45 10.64 -25.74
C PRO A 486 12.93 9.71 -24.64
N PHE A 487 13.64 9.64 -23.51
CA PHE A 487 13.28 8.79 -22.39
C PHE A 487 12.27 9.44 -21.45
N VAL A 488 12.18 10.77 -21.39
CA VAL A 488 11.18 11.45 -20.56
C VAL A 488 9.76 11.02 -20.95
N GLU A 489 9.53 10.75 -22.23
CA GLU A 489 8.23 10.28 -22.70
C GLU A 489 7.82 8.91 -22.13
N THR A 490 8.77 8.13 -21.61
CA THR A 490 8.50 6.83 -20.97
C THR A 490 7.98 6.95 -19.53
N LEU A 491 8.09 8.13 -18.90
CA LEU A 491 7.56 8.35 -17.56
C LEU A 491 6.03 8.21 -17.54
N LYS A 492 5.49 7.55 -16.50
CA LYS A 492 4.04 7.32 -16.38
C LYS A 492 3.31 8.58 -15.88
N SER A 493 3.94 9.37 -15.02
CA SER A 493 3.36 10.60 -14.49
C SER A 493 3.60 11.77 -15.43
N ASN A 494 2.51 12.34 -15.95
CA ASN A 494 2.58 13.57 -16.75
C ASN A 494 3.17 14.75 -15.95
N GLU A 495 2.95 14.76 -14.63
CA GLU A 495 3.50 15.77 -13.74
C GLU A 495 5.04 15.65 -13.65
N GLU A 496 5.56 14.43 -13.45
CA GLU A 496 7.02 14.18 -13.44
C GLU A 496 7.66 14.57 -14.77
N LYS A 497 7.02 14.23 -15.90
CA LYS A 497 7.48 14.65 -17.24
C LYS A 497 7.67 16.16 -17.32
N GLN A 498 6.66 16.91 -16.90
CA GLN A 498 6.67 18.38 -16.98
C GLN A 498 7.75 18.98 -16.09
N ILE A 499 7.97 18.43 -14.90
CA ILE A 499 9.04 18.88 -13.99
C ILE A 499 10.42 18.65 -14.62
N ILE A 500 10.67 17.45 -15.13
CA ILE A 500 11.94 17.10 -15.78
C ILE A 500 12.20 17.99 -17.02
N LEU A 501 11.20 18.20 -17.87
CA LEU A 501 11.31 19.08 -19.04
C LEU A 501 11.54 20.55 -18.65
N TYR A 502 10.91 21.01 -17.57
CA TYR A 502 11.15 22.37 -17.07
C TYR A 502 12.61 22.59 -16.70
N PHE A 503 13.23 21.65 -15.98
CA PHE A 503 14.63 21.82 -15.59
C PHE A 503 15.62 21.65 -16.76
N LEU A 504 15.24 20.96 -17.84
CA LEU A 504 16.05 20.85 -19.06
C LEU A 504 15.99 22.10 -19.94
N ASP A 505 14.77 22.61 -20.20
CA ASP A 505 14.52 23.61 -21.25
C ASP A 505 13.88 24.92 -20.75
N LYS A 506 13.52 25.01 -19.46
CA LYS A 506 12.73 26.12 -18.91
C LYS A 506 11.39 26.33 -19.62
N SER A 507 10.73 25.23 -20.00
CA SER A 507 9.40 25.27 -20.61
C SER A 507 8.40 25.96 -19.67
N THR A 508 7.57 26.86 -20.20
CA THR A 508 6.59 27.59 -19.38
C THR A 508 5.44 26.66 -18.98
N VAL A 509 5.42 26.24 -17.71
CA VAL A 509 4.39 25.37 -17.13
C VAL A 509 3.98 25.91 -15.75
N THR A 510 2.72 25.68 -15.38
CA THR A 510 2.21 25.93 -14.01
C THR A 510 2.08 24.57 -13.32
N PHE A 511 2.65 24.43 -12.13
CA PHE A 511 2.70 23.19 -11.36
C PHE A 511 1.63 23.17 -10.26
N GLU A 512 1.05 22.00 -10.03
CA GLU A 512 0.14 21.75 -8.92
C GLU A 512 0.91 21.56 -7.61
N ASN A 513 0.21 21.60 -6.48
CA ASN A 513 0.83 21.39 -5.17
C ASN A 513 1.46 19.99 -5.01
N SER A 514 1.02 18.99 -5.76
CA SER A 514 1.61 17.65 -5.80
C SER A 514 3.05 17.66 -6.34
N SER A 515 3.40 18.63 -7.19
CA SER A 515 4.71 18.73 -7.85
C SER A 515 5.83 19.17 -6.90
N LYS A 516 5.46 19.73 -5.75
CA LYS A 516 6.38 20.34 -4.78
C LYS A 516 7.48 19.38 -4.34
N ALA A 517 7.13 18.12 -4.07
CA ALA A 517 8.07 17.13 -3.53
C ALA A 517 9.27 16.92 -4.46
N THR A 518 9.03 16.64 -5.74
CA THR A 518 10.07 16.41 -6.75
C THR A 518 10.90 17.67 -7.02
N ILE A 519 10.25 18.84 -7.12
CA ILE A 519 10.96 20.12 -7.31
C ILE A 519 11.91 20.39 -6.13
N TYR A 520 11.46 20.18 -4.89
CA TYR A 520 12.28 20.38 -3.70
C TYR A 520 13.39 19.35 -3.58
N GLN A 521 13.15 18.13 -4.04
CA GLN A 521 14.17 17.11 -4.10
C GLN A 521 15.31 17.52 -5.05
N ILE A 522 15.00 17.95 -6.27
CA ILE A 522 16.01 18.45 -7.24
C ILE A 522 16.78 19.63 -6.66
N LEU A 523 16.09 20.63 -6.12
CA LEU A 523 16.73 21.80 -5.50
C LEU A 523 17.60 21.41 -4.30
N SER A 524 17.14 20.46 -3.48
CA SER A 524 17.88 19.93 -2.35
C SER A 524 19.17 19.24 -2.80
N GLU A 525 19.13 18.38 -3.83
CA GLU A 525 20.33 17.71 -4.35
C GLU A 525 21.37 18.70 -4.87
N ILE A 526 20.96 19.75 -5.60
CA ILE A 526 21.87 20.81 -6.07
C ILE A 526 22.57 21.50 -4.89
N LEU A 527 21.80 21.79 -3.84
CA LEU A 527 22.32 22.44 -2.63
C LEU A 527 23.28 21.52 -1.86
N GLN A 528 23.03 20.21 -1.83
CA GLN A 528 23.90 19.22 -1.19
C GLN A 528 25.27 19.12 -1.85
N VAL A 529 25.35 19.17 -3.18
CA VAL A 529 26.64 19.20 -3.90
C VAL A 529 27.27 20.60 -3.95
N SER A 530 26.68 21.58 -3.25
CA SER A 530 27.17 22.95 -3.13
C SER A 530 27.33 23.67 -4.48
N GLU A 531 26.46 23.38 -5.46
CA GLU A 531 26.39 24.10 -6.74
C GLU A 531 25.48 25.34 -6.58
N PHE A 532 25.89 26.29 -5.74
CA PHE A 532 25.04 27.40 -5.29
C PHE A 532 24.54 28.31 -6.41
N GLU A 533 25.39 28.62 -7.39
CA GLU A 533 24.98 29.44 -8.54
C GLU A 533 23.91 28.73 -9.37
N LEU A 534 24.02 27.41 -9.52
CA LEU A 534 23.01 26.62 -10.21
C LEU A 534 21.70 26.59 -9.41
N PHE A 535 21.78 26.45 -8.09
CA PHE A 535 20.63 26.50 -7.20
C PHE A 535 19.88 27.83 -7.35
N GLU A 536 20.58 28.96 -7.24
CA GLU A 536 19.99 30.30 -7.36
C GLU A 536 19.30 30.53 -8.71
N LYS A 537 19.93 30.12 -9.82
CA LYS A 537 19.34 30.21 -11.17
C LYS A 537 18.07 29.38 -11.34
N ASN A 538 17.85 28.39 -10.48
CA ASN A 538 16.70 27.49 -10.58
C ASN A 538 15.60 27.77 -9.56
N LEU A 539 15.76 28.75 -8.65
CA LEU A 539 14.72 29.14 -7.70
C LEU A 539 13.45 29.70 -8.37
N GLU A 540 13.57 30.20 -9.61
CA GLU A 540 12.42 30.68 -10.39
C GLU A 540 11.33 29.61 -10.62
N VAL A 541 11.68 28.31 -10.52
CA VAL A 541 10.70 27.21 -10.61
C VAL A 541 9.62 27.33 -9.55
N LEU A 542 9.94 27.91 -8.40
CA LEU A 542 8.99 28.07 -7.30
C LEU A 542 7.86 29.04 -7.67
N ASN A 543 8.10 29.98 -8.59
CA ASN A 543 7.06 30.89 -9.09
C ASN A 543 6.05 30.18 -10.01
N SER A 544 6.43 29.04 -10.58
CA SER A 544 5.54 28.20 -11.38
C SER A 544 4.60 27.34 -10.51
N ILE A 545 4.83 27.26 -9.20
CA ILE A 545 3.97 26.51 -8.27
C ILE A 545 2.83 27.42 -7.83
N ASN A 546 1.57 26.99 -8.05
CA ASN A 546 0.41 27.76 -7.63
C ASN A 546 0.18 27.66 -6.10
N SER A 547 1.03 28.34 -5.31
CA SER A 547 0.99 28.33 -3.85
C SER A 547 1.44 29.66 -3.26
N ASN A 548 0.75 30.11 -2.21
CA ASN A 548 1.19 31.24 -1.37
C ASN A 548 2.22 30.84 -0.30
N GLU A 549 2.64 29.56 -0.25
CA GLU A 549 3.61 29.03 0.72
C GLU A 549 5.04 28.96 0.17
N VAL A 550 5.32 29.50 -1.02
CA VAL A 550 6.62 29.37 -1.72
C VAL A 550 7.84 29.75 -0.86
N LEU A 551 7.73 30.77 0.00
CA LEU A 551 8.82 31.13 0.92
C LEU A 551 9.01 30.11 2.05
N LEU A 552 7.94 29.50 2.54
CA LEU A 552 8.00 28.44 3.54
C LEU A 552 8.55 27.14 2.95
N ASP A 553 8.15 26.86 1.72
CA ASP A 553 8.66 25.74 0.92
C ASP A 553 10.18 25.84 0.72
N LEU A 554 10.66 27.02 0.32
CA LEU A 554 12.09 27.30 0.21
C LEU A 554 12.80 27.21 1.57
N ALA A 555 12.16 27.68 2.65
CA ALA A 555 12.70 27.53 3.99
C ALA A 555 12.90 26.05 4.37
N GLU A 556 11.99 25.17 3.98
CA GLU A 556 12.12 23.74 4.22
C GLU A 556 13.32 23.14 3.48
N VAL A 557 13.53 23.52 2.22
CA VAL A 557 14.72 23.11 1.43
C VAL A 557 16.00 23.55 2.14
N TYR A 558 16.09 24.81 2.58
CA TYR A 558 17.26 25.30 3.32
C TYR A 558 17.48 24.55 4.64
N TYR A 559 16.41 24.37 5.42
CA TYR A 559 16.50 23.76 6.74
C TYR A 559 16.98 22.30 6.65
N LYS A 560 16.41 21.50 5.72
CA LYS A 560 16.83 20.12 5.45
C LYS A 560 18.28 20.00 5.00
N ASN A 561 18.84 21.06 4.41
CA ASN A 561 20.22 21.10 3.95
C ASN A 561 21.18 21.78 4.95
N GLY A 562 20.71 22.10 6.16
CA GLY A 562 21.55 22.66 7.22
C GLY A 562 21.70 24.19 7.16
N PHE A 563 21.06 24.88 6.21
CA PHE A 563 21.09 26.33 6.05
C PHE A 563 20.04 27.00 6.95
N LYS A 564 20.14 26.78 8.26
CA LYS A 564 19.14 27.18 9.26
C LYS A 564 18.82 28.67 9.23
N GLU A 565 19.82 29.55 9.18
CA GLU A 565 19.60 31.01 9.11
C GLU A 565 18.79 31.42 7.88
N LEU A 566 19.10 30.85 6.70
CA LEU A 566 18.36 31.13 5.47
C LEU A 566 16.92 30.62 5.56
N ALA A 567 16.72 29.45 6.18
CA ALA A 567 15.38 28.95 6.45
C ALA A 567 14.57 29.92 7.32
N LEU A 568 15.12 30.34 8.47
CA LEU A 568 14.46 31.26 9.38
C LEU A 568 14.17 32.61 8.72
N LYS A 569 15.11 33.15 7.93
CA LYS A 569 14.91 34.38 7.17
C LYS A 569 13.73 34.28 6.20
N ASN A 570 13.59 33.16 5.49
CA ASN A 570 12.47 32.95 4.57
C ASN A 570 11.14 32.75 5.31
N ILE A 571 11.13 32.08 6.47
CA ILE A 571 9.93 31.99 7.32
C ILE A 571 9.47 33.39 7.76
N LEU A 572 10.38 34.21 8.28
CA LEU A 572 10.06 35.58 8.71
C LEU A 572 9.58 36.45 7.56
N ARG A 573 10.18 36.27 6.38
CA ARG A 573 9.77 36.96 5.15
C ARG A 573 8.36 36.55 4.71
N SER A 574 8.02 35.26 4.78
CA SER A 574 6.67 34.75 4.50
C SER A 574 5.62 35.39 5.40
N ILE A 575 5.89 35.47 6.70
CA ILE A 575 5.00 36.11 7.66
C ILE A 575 4.83 37.60 7.32
N LYS A 576 5.94 38.30 7.03
CA LYS A 576 5.94 39.75 6.82
C LYS A 576 5.33 40.17 5.49
N GLU A 577 5.64 39.47 4.40
CA GLU A 577 5.29 39.85 3.04
C GLU A 577 4.00 39.20 2.56
N LEU A 578 3.69 37.98 3.03
CA LEU A 578 2.57 37.18 2.54
C LEU A 578 1.49 36.93 3.61
N ASP A 579 1.76 37.23 4.88
CA ASP A 579 0.90 36.89 6.02
C ASP A 579 0.59 35.38 6.11
N VAL A 580 1.58 34.55 5.76
CA VAL A 580 1.45 33.09 5.68
C VAL A 580 2.49 32.40 6.56
N ILE A 581 2.04 31.45 7.39
CA ILE A 581 2.84 30.54 8.21
C ILE A 581 2.16 29.17 8.29
N ASN A 582 2.94 28.10 8.29
CA ASN A 582 2.43 26.73 8.42
C ASN A 582 3.05 26.00 9.62
N ALA A 583 2.53 24.80 9.92
CA ALA A 583 2.94 24.04 11.10
C ALA A 583 4.43 23.62 11.07
N ASN A 584 5.01 23.41 9.89
CA ASN A 584 6.43 23.07 9.73
C ASN A 584 7.31 24.28 10.09
N ALA A 585 6.97 25.46 9.58
CA ALA A 585 7.66 26.70 9.89
C ALA A 585 7.63 27.02 11.40
N VAL A 586 6.46 26.85 12.05
CA VAL A 586 6.34 26.99 13.51
C VAL A 586 7.24 26.00 14.24
N ASN A 587 7.30 24.74 13.79
CA ASN A 587 8.15 23.73 14.41
C ASN A 587 9.65 24.08 14.27
N MET A 588 10.08 24.53 13.09
CA MET A 588 11.45 25.00 12.86
C MET A 588 11.78 26.19 13.76
N LEU A 589 10.88 27.18 13.86
CA LEU A 589 11.05 28.32 14.77
C LEU A 589 11.17 27.86 16.23
N ASN A 590 10.30 26.96 16.68
CA ASN A 590 10.34 26.44 18.06
C ASN A 590 11.65 25.71 18.35
N LYS A 591 12.13 24.88 17.43
CA LYS A 591 13.39 24.15 17.58
C LYS A 591 14.60 25.09 17.68
N GLU A 592 14.64 26.14 16.87
CA GLU A 592 15.82 27.02 16.82
C GLU A 592 15.78 28.19 17.83
N PHE A 593 14.59 28.66 18.23
CA PHE A 593 14.46 29.82 19.12
C PHE A 593 14.05 29.48 20.56
N LEU A 594 13.30 28.40 20.78
CA LEU A 594 12.69 28.11 22.10
C LEU A 594 13.33 26.93 22.84
N LEU A 595 14.23 26.18 22.17
CA LEU A 595 14.99 25.09 22.78
C LEU A 595 16.52 25.29 22.61
N PRO A 596 17.13 26.34 23.20
CA PRO A 596 18.58 26.35 23.37
C PRO A 596 19.06 25.32 24.40
#